data_AF-A0A961NEA8-F1
#
_entry.id   AF-A0A961NEA8-F1
#
_cell.length_a   1.000
_cell.length_b   1.000
_cell.length_c   1.000
_cell.angle_alpha   90.00
_cell.angle_beta   90.00
_cell.angle_gamma   90.00
#
_symmetry.space_group_name_H-M   'P 1'
#
loop_
_entity.id
_entity.type
_entity.pdbx_description
1 polymer ?
#
loop_
_entity_poly.entity_id
_entity_poly.type
_entity_poly.pdbx_seq_one_letter_code
_entity_poly.pdbx_strand_id
1 'polypeptide(L)'
;MALVFEPLDIPETEVLAAVSTGHLPDPDTVARLVREAYERYVGNDEGTVADYIPALARVNRSLFGFSIVGVNGAVHEIGDARHAFSI
;
A
#
# COMPACT_ATOMS: atom_id res chain seq x y z
N MET A 1 -13.99 34.87 -18.94
CA MET A 1 -14.88 33.73 -18.64
C MET A 1 -14.24 32.99 -17.47
N ALA A 2 -14.63 33.34 -16.24
CA ALA A 2 -14.01 32.84 -15.03
C ALA A 2 -14.42 31.38 -14.81
N LEU A 3 -13.44 30.49 -14.64
CA LEU A 3 -13.68 29.12 -14.20
C LEU A 3 -14.01 29.18 -12.71
N VAL A 4 -15.27 28.88 -12.39
CA VAL A 4 -15.76 28.65 -11.04
C VAL A 4 -15.24 27.27 -10.64
N PHE A 5 -14.29 27.23 -9.71
CA PHE A 5 -13.98 26.00 -8.99
C PHE A 5 -15.13 25.77 -8.00
N GLU A 6 -15.98 24.77 -8.26
CA GLU A 6 -16.84 24.25 -7.20
C GLU A 6 -15.98 23.39 -6.26
N PRO A 7 -15.88 23.75 -4.97
CA PRO A 7 -15.24 22.88 -4.00
C PRO A 7 -16.07 21.61 -3.88
N LEU A 8 -15.44 20.45 -4.12
CA LEU A 8 -16.03 19.17 -3.78
C LEU A 8 -16.26 19.16 -2.26
N ASP A 9 -17.52 19.11 -1.85
CA ASP A 9 -17.94 18.98 -0.46
C ASP A 9 -17.66 17.54 -0.01
N ILE A 10 -16.39 17.30 0.34
CA ILE A 10 -15.98 16.05 0.97
C ILE A 10 -16.37 16.22 2.45
N PRO A 11 -17.40 15.50 2.96
CA PRO A 11 -17.75 15.58 4.37
C PRO A 11 -16.51 15.18 5.18
N GLU A 12 -16.02 16.15 5.94
CA GLU A 12 -14.81 16.14 6.76
C GLU A 12 -15.00 15.23 7.99
N THR A 13 -15.47 13.99 7.77
CA THR A 13 -15.55 12.96 8.80
C THR A 13 -14.15 12.43 9.03
N GLU A 14 -13.32 13.27 9.65
CA GLU A 14 -12.15 12.95 10.47
C GLU A 14 -11.31 11.73 10.04
N VAL A 15 -11.05 11.57 8.74
CA VAL A 15 -9.77 10.97 8.37
C VAL A 15 -8.77 12.08 8.66
N LEU A 16 -8.26 12.12 9.90
CA LEU A 16 -7.09 12.91 10.24
C LEU A 16 -6.02 12.53 9.22
N ALA A 17 -5.90 13.33 8.16
CA ALA A 17 -4.82 13.21 7.22
C ALA A 17 -3.57 13.52 8.04
N ALA A 18 -2.93 12.46 8.54
CA ALA A 18 -1.76 12.59 9.38
C ALA A 18 -0.69 13.27 8.52
N VAL A 19 -0.42 14.54 8.82
CA VAL A 19 0.72 15.25 8.21
C VAL A 19 1.96 14.59 8.77
N SER A 20 2.51 13.63 8.03
CA SER A 20 3.77 12.99 8.39
C SER A 20 4.92 13.94 8.05
N THR A 21 5.65 14.39 9.07
CA THR A 21 6.94 15.10 8.90
C THR A 21 8.11 14.13 8.74
N GLY A 22 7.82 12.90 8.28
CA GLY A 22 8.80 11.82 8.09
C GLY A 22 8.66 10.68 9.10
N HIS A 23 7.87 10.83 10.16
CA HIS A 23 7.62 9.77 11.13
C HIS A 23 6.34 9.02 10.81
N LEU A 24 6.38 7.70 10.99
CA LEU A 24 5.17 6.89 11.00
C LEU A 24 4.38 7.16 12.29
N PRO A 25 3.06 6.94 12.29
CA PRO A 25 2.24 6.87 13.50
C PRO A 25 2.75 5.83 14.51
N ASP A 26 2.06 5.68 15.62
CA ASP A 26 2.39 4.64 16.58
C ASP A 26 2.40 3.24 15.92
N PRO A 27 3.27 2.32 16.39
CA PRO A 27 3.44 1.01 15.76
C PRO A 27 2.15 0.18 15.65
N ASP A 28 1.22 0.30 16.60
CA ASP A 28 -0.03 -0.45 16.62
C ASP A 28 -1.00 0.08 15.55
N THR A 29 -1.06 1.41 15.37
CA THR A 29 -1.78 2.06 14.27
C THR A 29 -1.23 1.61 12.92
N VAL A 30 0.09 1.60 12.75
CA VAL A 30 0.71 1.15 11.49
C VAL A 30 0.39 -0.33 11.24
N ALA A 31 0.57 -1.19 12.24
CA ALA A 31 0.28 -2.62 12.12
C ALA A 31 -1.19 -2.89 11.77
N ARG A 32 -2.12 -2.15 12.38
CA ARG A 32 -3.56 -2.22 12.10
C ARG A 32 -3.86 -1.79 10.66
N LEU A 33 -3.36 -0.63 10.23
CA LEU A 33 -3.61 -0.12 8.88
C LEU A 33 -3.01 -1.02 7.79
N VAL A 34 -1.80 -1.55 8.03
CA VAL A 34 -1.15 -2.51 7.12
C VAL A 34 -1.97 -3.79 7.00
N ARG A 35 -2.52 -4.30 8.12
CA ARG A 35 -3.42 -5.45 8.13
C ARG A 35 -4.73 -5.16 7.41
N GLU A 36 -5.40 -4.05 7.70
CA GLU A 36 -6.65 -3.65 7.05
C GLU A 36 -6.47 -3.53 5.53
N ALA A 37 -5.36 -2.94 5.08
CA ALA A 37 -5.03 -2.85 3.67
C ALA A 37 -4.77 -4.25 3.07
N TYR A 38 -4.01 -5.10 3.75
CA TYR A 38 -3.72 -6.45 3.28
C TYR A 38 -5.00 -7.27 3.12
N GLU A 39 -5.85 -7.30 4.15
CA GLU A 39 -7.13 -8.02 4.12
C GLU A 39 -8.07 -7.49 3.02
N ARG A 40 -8.06 -6.18 2.78
CA ARG A 40 -8.86 -5.56 1.72
C ARG A 40 -8.43 -5.97 0.32
N TYR A 41 -7.13 -6.15 0.09
CA TYR A 41 -6.58 -6.27 -1.27
C TYR A 41 -5.99 -7.64 -1.60
N VAL A 42 -5.74 -8.52 -0.63
CA VAL A 42 -5.17 -9.86 -0.87
C VAL A 42 -6.02 -10.72 -1.82
N GLY A 43 -7.33 -10.47 -1.87
CA GLY A 43 -8.25 -11.15 -2.78
C GLY A 43 -8.39 -10.49 -4.17
N ASN A 44 -7.76 -9.34 -4.41
CA ASN A 44 -7.79 -8.70 -5.72
C ASN A 44 -6.79 -9.40 -6.67
N ASP A 45 -7.33 -10.17 -7.62
CA ASP A 45 -6.57 -10.93 -8.61
C ASP A 45 -6.71 -10.34 -10.03
N GLU A 46 -7.02 -9.04 -10.14
CA GLU A 46 -7.02 -8.31 -11.41
C GLU A 46 -5.60 -8.16 -11.98
N GLY A 47 -5.50 -8.04 -13.31
CA GLY A 47 -4.23 -7.90 -14.03
C GLY A 47 -3.67 -9.23 -14.55
N THR A 48 -2.47 -9.19 -15.11
CA THR A 48 -1.79 -10.37 -15.68
C THR A 48 -0.29 -10.25 -15.43
N VAL A 49 0.35 -11.36 -15.04
CA VAL A 49 1.81 -11.42 -14.85
C VAL A 49 2.51 -11.12 -16.17
N ALA A 50 3.56 -10.30 -16.14
CA ALA A 50 4.35 -9.97 -17.32
C ALA A 50 4.97 -11.24 -17.93
N ASP A 51 4.67 -11.50 -19.20
CA ASP A 51 5.04 -12.72 -19.91
C ASP A 51 6.14 -12.51 -20.98
N TYR A 52 6.44 -11.26 -21.33
CA TYR A 52 7.50 -10.92 -22.29
C TYR A 52 8.92 -11.21 -21.79
N ILE A 53 9.13 -11.33 -20.47
CA ILE A 53 10.37 -11.83 -19.86
C ILE A 53 10.12 -13.23 -19.30
N PRO A 54 10.75 -14.29 -19.82
CA PRO A 54 10.48 -15.68 -19.39
C PRO A 54 10.67 -15.94 -17.90
N ALA A 55 11.55 -15.18 -17.24
CA ALA A 55 11.75 -15.28 -15.80
C ALA A 55 10.55 -14.76 -14.99
N LEU A 56 9.88 -13.70 -15.48
CA LEU A 56 8.71 -13.12 -14.82
C LEU A 56 7.45 -13.95 -15.07
N ALA A 57 7.32 -14.56 -16.25
CA ALA A 57 6.19 -15.42 -16.61
C ALA A 57 5.99 -16.62 -15.66
N ARG A 58 7.03 -17.01 -14.92
CA ARG A 58 7.01 -18.14 -13.98
C ARG A 58 6.65 -17.73 -12.55
N VAL A 59 6.50 -16.44 -12.28
CA VAL A 59 6.20 -15.92 -10.94
C VAL A 59 4.78 -16.32 -10.55
N ASN A 60 4.61 -16.75 -9.31
CA ASN A 60 3.28 -17.08 -8.79
C ASN A 60 2.44 -15.80 -8.66
N ARG A 61 1.33 -15.73 -9.40
CA ARG A 61 0.41 -14.58 -9.39
C ARG A 61 -0.21 -14.28 -8.02
N SER A 62 -0.24 -15.27 -7.13
CA SER A 62 -0.82 -15.13 -5.79
C SER A 62 0.14 -14.51 -4.76
N LEU A 63 1.38 -14.18 -5.15
CA LEU A 63 2.32 -13.51 -4.25
C LEU A 63 1.83 -12.09 -3.95
N PHE A 64 1.59 -11.79 -2.68
CA PHE A 64 1.09 -10.50 -2.26
C PHE A 64 1.61 -10.14 -0.87
N GLY A 65 2.23 -8.97 -0.73
CA GLY A 65 2.78 -8.54 0.55
C GLY A 65 3.13 -7.06 0.58
N PHE A 66 3.20 -6.52 1.80
CA PHE A 66 3.58 -5.14 2.07
C PHE A 66 4.78 -5.09 3.02
N SER A 67 5.71 -4.17 2.75
CA SER A 67 6.82 -3.83 3.64
C SER A 67 6.87 -2.31 3.83
N ILE A 68 6.64 -1.86 5.06
CA ILE A 68 6.65 -0.44 5.44
C ILE A 68 7.81 -0.25 6.41
N VAL A 69 8.71 0.69 6.09
CA VAL A 69 9.88 1.02 6.91
C VAL A 69 9.83 2.48 7.30
N GLY A 70 9.81 2.76 8.60
CA GLY A 70 9.89 4.12 9.14
C GLY A 70 11.32 4.67 9.09
N VAL A 71 11.47 6.00 9.10
CA VAL A 71 12.79 6.66 9.12
C VAL A 71 13.63 6.34 10.37
N ASN A 72 12.98 5.85 11.43
CA ASN A 72 13.61 5.35 12.66
C ASN A 72 14.06 3.87 12.57
N GLY A 73 13.84 3.21 11.43
CA GLY A 73 14.15 1.79 11.23
C GLY A 73 13.08 0.81 11.71
N ALA A 74 11.92 1.28 12.18
CA ALA A 74 10.80 0.39 12.49
C ALA A 74 10.28 -0.27 11.20
N VAL A 75 10.07 -1.59 11.24
CA VAL A 75 9.67 -2.39 10.08
C VAL A 75 8.33 -3.07 10.36
N HIS A 76 7.38 -2.91 9.43
CA HIS A 76 6.08 -3.56 9.45
C HIS A 76 5.88 -4.33 8.16
N GLU A 77 5.72 -5.64 8.27
CA GLU A 77 5.61 -6.55 7.12
C GLU A 77 4.38 -7.46 7.26
N ILE A 78 3.77 -7.80 6.12
CA ILE A 78 2.68 -8.77 6.03
C ILE A 78 2.69 -9.45 4.66
N GLY A 79 2.25 -10.71 4.61
CA GLY A 79 2.21 -11.52 3.38
C GLY A 79 3.60 -11.90 2.88
N ASP A 80 3.77 -11.93 1.56
CA ASP A 80 5.00 -12.35 0.88
C ASP A 80 6.05 -11.23 0.77
N ALA A 81 6.08 -10.29 1.72
CA ALA A 81 6.92 -9.09 1.71
C ALA A 81 8.43 -9.35 1.56
N ARG A 82 8.88 -10.57 1.87
CA ARG A 82 10.27 -11.02 1.78
C ARG A 82 10.57 -11.88 0.56
N HIS A 83 9.60 -12.08 -0.33
CA HIS A 83 9.83 -12.79 -1.58
C HIS A 83 10.73 -11.95 -2.48
N ALA A 84 11.90 -12.47 -2.83
CA ALA A 84 12.86 -11.77 -3.67
C ALA A 84 12.39 -11.72 -5.12
N PHE A 85 12.55 -10.56 -5.77
CA PHE A 85 12.26 -10.36 -7.19
C PHE A 85 13.29 -9.40 -7.81
N SER A 86 13.38 -9.40 -9.14
CA SER A 86 14.25 -8.49 -9.89
C SER A 86 13.63 -7.10 -10.02
N ILE A 87 14.43 -6.03 -9.88
CA ILE A 87 14.03 -4.63 -10.11
C ILE A 87 14.35 -4.22 -11.56
#